data_AF-A0A2E4XI91-F1
#
_entry.id   AF-A0A2E4XI91-F1
#
_cell.length_a   1.000
_cell.length_b   1.000
_cell.length_c   1.000
_cell.angle_alpha   90.00
_cell.angle_beta   90.00
_cell.angle_gamma   90.00
#
_symmetry.space_group_name_H-M   'P 1'
#
loop_
_entity.id
_entity.type
_entity.pdbx_description
1 polymer ?
#
loop_
_entity_poly.entity_id
_entity_poly.type
_entity_poly.pdbx_seq_one_letter_code
_entity_poly.pdbx_strand_id
1 'polypeptide(L)'
;MLSDSEITSRSWLKTHPSSCWPEPAENELNPFIKWRKLLWSWHRAIEKGWSDEDFLGLVTEVSKAIEAIEGHGFRITPSGTWDDVSELLPEFCLWKNETINVGGSHKARHLMGLLLHLAVDAVESDRRLAISSCGNAALGAATVASAVNRPIDVFIPTWANPDIVKKLENLGALIHVCERKAGEGGDPCMNRFQEAIQSGSVPFSVQASENVMALDGGRTIGWELAEQIFTNEIDSLFIQVGGGALLTSCSIGLLEAQKFGVLDKVPRVCAVQTEGCAPFDKAWREIPQIGNAEEKVEYALANAETLMTPWANPKSIATGILDDITYDWVGVLNALVKTGGGSIVALETEIASAYELVNSLGIQVEPTGSASVAGVINALKSGYLKRSDRVGVLLTGIQH
;
A
#
# COMPACT_ATOMS: atom_id res chain seq x y z
N MET A 1 -0.82 7.37 22.43
CA MET A 1 0.36 7.95 21.77
C MET A 1 1.54 7.06 22.11
N LEU A 2 2.17 6.49 21.10
CA LEU A 2 3.37 5.65 21.21
C LEU A 2 4.57 6.53 21.62
N SER A 3 5.51 6.00 22.41
CA SER A 3 6.61 6.78 23.01
C SER A 3 7.74 7.11 22.02
N ASP A 4 8.54 8.14 22.30
CA ASP A 4 9.61 8.63 21.41
C ASP A 4 10.69 7.59 21.04
N SER A 5 10.86 6.49 21.79
CA SER A 5 11.77 5.39 21.41
C SER A 5 11.22 4.45 20.32
N GLU A 6 9.94 4.58 19.96
CA GLU A 6 9.30 3.84 18.85
C GLU A 6 9.36 4.62 17.52
N ILE A 7 9.91 5.85 17.55
CA ILE A 7 10.06 6.74 16.38
C ILE A 7 10.96 6.14 15.28
N THR A 8 11.87 5.22 15.63
CA THR A 8 12.70 4.50 14.63
C THR A 8 11.92 3.48 13.80
N SER A 9 10.64 3.21 14.10
CA SER A 9 9.82 2.14 13.50
C SER A 9 8.60 2.60 12.70
N ARG A 10 8.47 3.90 12.35
CA ARG A 10 7.25 4.43 11.71
C ARG A 10 6.90 3.82 10.34
N SER A 11 7.81 3.06 9.73
CA SER A 11 7.60 2.36 8.45
C SER A 11 7.54 0.83 8.59
N TRP A 12 7.41 0.28 9.81
CA TRP A 12 7.23 -1.16 10.01
C TRP A 12 6.32 -1.48 11.19
N LEU A 13 5.17 -2.11 10.93
CA LEU A 13 4.26 -2.55 11.97
C LEU A 13 4.62 -3.96 12.45
N LYS A 14 5.02 -4.08 13.72
CA LYS A 14 5.32 -5.39 14.34
C LYS A 14 4.04 -6.23 14.47
N THR A 15 4.14 -7.55 14.35
CA THR A 15 3.03 -8.46 14.67
C THR A 15 2.70 -8.41 16.17
N HIS A 16 1.42 -8.24 16.52
CA HIS A 16 0.99 -8.30 17.92
C HIS A 16 1.29 -9.69 18.53
N PRO A 17 1.82 -9.81 19.76
CA PRO A 17 2.23 -11.11 20.33
C PRO A 17 1.10 -12.14 20.46
N SER A 18 -0.13 -11.68 20.67
CA SER A 18 -1.32 -12.55 20.79
C SER A 18 -2.01 -12.83 19.45
N SER A 19 -1.38 -12.47 18.34
CA SER A 19 -1.94 -12.72 17.00
C SER A 19 -2.06 -14.21 16.72
N CYS A 20 -3.15 -14.61 16.06
CA CYS A 20 -3.33 -15.97 15.55
C CYS A 20 -3.86 -15.95 14.11
N TRP A 21 -3.36 -16.87 13.30
CA TRP A 21 -3.84 -17.08 11.94
C TRP A 21 -5.25 -17.72 11.97
N PRO A 22 -6.17 -17.37 11.06
CA PRO A 22 -7.49 -17.99 11.01
C PRO A 22 -7.44 -19.50 10.74
N GLU A 23 -8.44 -20.22 11.23
CA GLU A 23 -8.58 -21.64 10.96
C GLU A 23 -9.00 -21.90 9.49
N PRO A 24 -8.50 -22.95 8.83
CA PRO A 24 -8.76 -23.20 7.39
C PRO A 24 -10.23 -23.36 6.99
N ALA A 25 -11.12 -23.64 7.95
CA ALA A 25 -12.54 -23.89 7.70
C ALA A 25 -13.41 -22.61 7.65
N GLU A 26 -12.83 -21.42 7.91
CA GLU A 26 -13.57 -20.15 7.85
C GLU A 26 -13.80 -19.71 6.40
N ASN A 27 -15.03 -19.90 5.89
CA ASN A 27 -15.46 -19.41 4.58
C ASN A 27 -15.91 -17.94 4.64
N GLU A 28 -15.04 -17.08 5.20
CA GLU A 28 -15.26 -15.64 5.28
C GLU A 28 -14.55 -14.93 4.12
N LEU A 29 -15.27 -14.02 3.46
CA LEU A 29 -14.76 -13.27 2.31
C LEU A 29 -14.29 -11.87 2.69
N ASN A 30 -14.73 -11.29 3.80
CA ASN A 30 -14.27 -9.98 4.24
C ASN A 30 -12.90 -10.10 4.93
N PRO A 31 -11.84 -9.49 4.38
CA PRO A 31 -10.49 -9.64 4.91
C PRO A 31 -10.33 -9.09 6.34
N PHE A 32 -11.13 -8.08 6.71
CA PHE A 32 -11.11 -7.50 8.05
C PHE A 32 -11.84 -8.34 9.08
N ILE A 33 -12.64 -9.32 8.65
CA ILE A 33 -13.30 -10.30 9.51
C ILE A 33 -12.45 -11.57 9.59
N LYS A 34 -12.05 -12.13 8.44
CA LYS A 34 -11.28 -13.38 8.34
C LYS A 34 -9.98 -13.29 9.13
N TRP A 35 -9.19 -12.24 8.92
CA TRP A 35 -7.90 -12.06 9.60
C TRP A 35 -7.97 -11.10 10.79
N ARG A 36 -9.16 -10.86 11.37
CA ARG A 36 -9.33 -9.87 12.44
C ARG A 36 -8.35 -10.08 13.61
N LYS A 37 -8.07 -11.33 13.98
CA LYS A 37 -7.15 -11.66 15.09
C LYS A 37 -5.66 -11.41 14.78
N LEU A 38 -5.32 -11.00 13.56
CA LEU A 38 -4.00 -10.49 13.18
C LEU A 38 -3.96 -8.95 13.20
N LEU A 39 -5.11 -8.26 13.19
CA LEU A 39 -5.20 -6.80 13.18
C LEU A 39 -4.93 -6.21 14.56
N TRP A 40 -4.13 -5.16 14.62
CA TRP A 40 -3.92 -4.41 15.87
C TRP A 40 -5.20 -3.74 16.38
N SER A 41 -6.06 -3.29 15.47
CA SER A 41 -7.36 -2.70 15.85
C SER A 41 -8.23 -3.68 16.63
N TRP A 42 -8.21 -4.98 16.28
CA TRP A 42 -8.93 -6.02 17.02
C TRP A 42 -8.32 -6.24 18.41
N HIS A 43 -7.01 -6.41 18.52
CA HIS A 43 -6.34 -6.60 19.82
C HIS A 43 -6.63 -5.43 20.76
N ARG A 44 -6.59 -4.20 20.23
CA ARG A 44 -6.91 -3.00 20.98
C ARG A 44 -8.37 -2.93 21.44
N ALA A 45 -9.30 -3.44 20.64
CA ALA A 45 -10.71 -3.53 21.02
C ALA A 45 -10.89 -4.49 22.21
N ILE A 46 -10.28 -5.68 22.14
CA ILE A 46 -10.33 -6.67 23.23
C ILE A 46 -9.70 -6.10 24.51
N GLU A 47 -8.57 -5.41 24.42
CA GLU A 47 -7.92 -4.73 25.56
C GLU A 47 -8.81 -3.66 26.21
N LYS A 48 -9.68 -3.02 25.43
CA LYS A 48 -10.68 -2.06 25.91
C LYS A 48 -11.96 -2.72 26.44
N GLY A 49 -12.02 -4.04 26.45
CA GLY A 49 -13.15 -4.82 26.97
C GLY A 49 -14.26 -5.09 25.96
N TRP A 50 -14.01 -4.89 24.66
CA TRP A 50 -14.94 -5.33 23.62
C TRP A 50 -14.93 -6.86 23.52
N SER A 51 -16.07 -7.44 23.15
CA SER A 51 -16.13 -8.83 22.71
C SER A 51 -15.69 -8.96 21.25
N ASP A 52 -15.40 -10.20 20.80
CA ASP A 52 -15.16 -10.47 19.37
C ASP A 52 -16.39 -10.08 18.53
N GLU A 53 -17.60 -10.28 19.08
CA GLU A 53 -18.87 -9.94 18.43
C GLU A 53 -19.03 -8.43 18.23
N ASP A 54 -18.60 -7.60 19.19
CA ASP A 54 -18.63 -6.13 19.05
C ASP A 54 -17.73 -5.66 17.89
N PHE A 55 -16.53 -6.23 17.78
CA PHE A 55 -15.61 -5.89 16.69
C PHE A 55 -16.16 -6.37 15.33
N LEU A 56 -16.72 -7.58 15.27
CA LEU A 56 -17.39 -8.10 14.08
C LEU A 56 -18.58 -7.21 13.67
N GLY A 57 -19.35 -6.74 14.65
CA GLY A 57 -20.44 -5.78 14.46
C GLY A 57 -19.95 -4.49 13.81
N LEU A 58 -18.89 -3.88 14.36
CA LEU A 58 -18.25 -2.68 13.79
C LEU A 58 -17.84 -2.88 12.33
N VAL A 59 -17.07 -3.94 12.03
CA VAL A 59 -16.60 -4.21 10.66
C VAL A 59 -17.78 -4.42 9.71
N THR A 60 -18.82 -5.14 10.17
CA THR A 60 -20.03 -5.42 9.38
C THR A 60 -20.82 -4.14 9.07
N GLU A 61 -21.01 -3.27 10.06
CA GLU A 61 -21.74 -2.00 9.89
C GLU A 61 -21.03 -1.07 8.91
N VAL A 62 -19.72 -0.89 9.08
CA VAL A 62 -18.89 -0.09 8.16
C VAL A 62 -18.92 -0.69 6.75
N SER A 63 -18.81 -2.02 6.62
CA SER A 63 -18.84 -2.68 5.31
C SER A 63 -20.17 -2.46 4.58
N LYS A 64 -21.31 -2.54 5.30
CA LYS A 64 -22.64 -2.24 4.72
C LYS A 64 -22.77 -0.79 4.29
N ALA A 65 -22.22 0.15 5.06
CA ALA A 65 -22.25 1.56 4.70
C ALA A 65 -21.40 1.86 3.45
N ILE A 66 -20.25 1.21 3.31
CA ILE A 66 -19.44 1.28 2.08
C ILE A 66 -20.18 0.66 0.89
N GLU A 67 -20.82 -0.50 1.08
CA GLU A 67 -21.64 -1.15 0.04
C GLU A 67 -22.77 -0.25 -0.46
N ALA A 68 -23.39 0.55 0.42
CA ALA A 68 -24.43 1.49 0.04
C ALA A 68 -23.91 2.65 -0.84
N ILE A 69 -22.61 2.99 -0.75
CA ILE A 69 -21.97 4.05 -1.54
C ILE A 69 -21.43 3.50 -2.86
N GLU A 70 -20.69 2.40 -2.80
CA GLU A 70 -19.91 1.87 -3.94
C GLU A 70 -20.61 0.71 -4.68
N GLY A 71 -21.68 0.14 -4.11
CA GLY A 71 -22.35 -1.07 -4.62
C GLY A 71 -21.65 -2.38 -4.25
N HIS A 72 -20.51 -2.32 -3.55
CA HIS A 72 -19.76 -3.47 -3.02
C HIS A 72 -18.91 -3.07 -1.80
N GLY A 73 -18.54 -4.05 -0.99
CA GLY A 73 -17.70 -3.86 0.21
C GLY A 73 -16.31 -4.49 0.07
N PHE A 74 -15.56 -4.48 1.16
CA PHE A 74 -14.28 -5.18 1.21
C PHE A 74 -14.49 -6.69 1.14
N ARG A 75 -13.79 -7.31 0.19
CA ARG A 75 -13.74 -8.76 0.01
C ARG A 75 -12.33 -9.17 -0.40
N ILE A 76 -11.99 -10.43 -0.19
CA ILE A 76 -10.81 -11.05 -0.78
C ILE A 76 -10.86 -10.79 -2.29
N THR A 77 -9.83 -10.15 -2.81
CA THR A 77 -9.81 -9.72 -4.21
C THR A 77 -9.36 -10.86 -5.12
N PRO A 78 -9.78 -10.89 -6.39
CA PRO A 78 -9.44 -11.96 -7.31
C PRO A 78 -7.94 -12.11 -7.50
N SER A 79 -7.54 -13.35 -7.74
CA SER A 79 -6.21 -13.72 -8.21
C SER A 79 -6.33 -14.83 -9.23
N GLY A 80 -5.27 -15.04 -9.99
CA GLY A 80 -5.16 -16.17 -10.89
C GLY A 80 -3.75 -16.27 -11.44
N THR A 81 -3.56 -17.14 -12.42
CA THR A 81 -2.29 -17.33 -13.10
C THR A 81 -2.40 -16.87 -14.54
N TRP A 82 -1.28 -16.40 -15.07
CA TRP A 82 -1.03 -16.28 -16.49
C TRP A 82 0.05 -17.29 -16.84
N ASP A 83 -0.34 -18.31 -17.61
CA ASP A 83 0.52 -19.39 -18.04
C ASP A 83 0.86 -19.19 -19.52
N ASP A 84 2.13 -18.88 -19.78
CA ASP A 84 2.72 -18.67 -21.10
C ASP A 84 1.92 -17.72 -22.02
N VAL A 85 1.40 -16.63 -21.45
CA VAL A 85 0.49 -15.70 -22.17
C VAL A 85 1.24 -14.70 -23.07
N SER A 86 2.54 -14.49 -22.85
CA SER A 86 3.34 -13.50 -23.57
C SER A 86 4.85 -13.75 -23.41
N GLU A 87 5.62 -13.49 -24.47
CA GLU A 87 7.10 -13.46 -24.43
C GLU A 87 7.65 -12.33 -23.54
N LEU A 88 6.83 -11.33 -23.21
CA LEU A 88 7.21 -10.25 -22.29
C LEU A 88 7.20 -10.69 -20.81
N LEU A 89 6.62 -11.86 -20.51
CA LEU A 89 6.48 -12.39 -19.16
C LEU A 89 7.13 -13.78 -19.06
N PRO A 90 7.44 -14.24 -17.83
CA PRO A 90 7.82 -15.62 -17.59
C PRO A 90 6.68 -16.58 -17.97
N GLU A 91 7.02 -17.85 -18.10
CA GLU A 91 6.06 -18.94 -18.40
C GLU A 91 4.96 -19.04 -17.34
N PHE A 92 5.23 -18.57 -16.12
CA PHE A 92 4.27 -18.54 -15.03
C PHE A 92 4.28 -17.18 -14.31
N CYS A 93 3.11 -16.54 -14.24
CA CYS A 93 2.90 -15.32 -13.49
C CYS A 93 1.61 -15.39 -12.65
N LEU A 94 1.74 -15.41 -11.33
CA LEU A 94 0.63 -15.21 -10.39
C LEU A 94 0.24 -13.72 -10.38
N TRP A 95 -1.03 -13.40 -10.57
CA TRP A 95 -1.51 -12.02 -10.49
C TRP A 95 -2.54 -11.87 -9.37
N LYS A 96 -2.50 -10.71 -8.70
CA LYS A 96 -3.46 -10.28 -7.66
C LYS A 96 -4.12 -8.98 -8.08
N ASN A 97 -5.46 -8.97 -8.18
CA ASN A 97 -6.21 -7.87 -8.74
C ASN A 97 -6.91 -7.00 -7.69
N GLU A 98 -6.29 -5.90 -7.29
CA GLU A 98 -6.87 -4.89 -6.39
C GLU A 98 -7.69 -3.81 -7.12
N THR A 99 -7.87 -3.90 -8.44
CA THR A 99 -8.58 -2.85 -9.21
C THR A 99 -10.08 -2.84 -9.01
N ILE A 100 -10.63 -3.93 -8.44
CA ILE A 100 -12.05 -4.08 -8.11
C ILE A 100 -12.32 -3.96 -6.60
N ASN A 101 -11.38 -3.39 -5.86
CA ASN A 101 -11.55 -3.10 -4.44
C ASN A 101 -12.33 -1.79 -4.25
N VAL A 102 -12.77 -1.53 -3.02
CA VAL A 102 -13.40 -0.26 -2.61
C VAL A 102 -12.53 0.91 -3.08
N GLY A 103 -13.13 1.92 -3.73
CA GLY A 103 -12.39 3.05 -4.28
C GLY A 103 -11.42 2.68 -5.42
N GLY A 104 -11.62 1.54 -6.09
CA GLY A 104 -10.93 1.13 -7.32
C GLY A 104 -9.45 0.80 -7.17
N SER A 105 -8.94 0.63 -5.96
CA SER A 105 -7.52 0.35 -5.72
C SER A 105 -7.23 -0.27 -4.36
N HIS A 106 -5.99 -0.74 -4.18
CA HIS A 106 -5.51 -1.25 -2.89
C HIS A 106 -5.53 -0.22 -1.76
N LYS A 107 -5.58 1.09 -2.08
CA LYS A 107 -5.41 2.17 -1.09
C LYS A 107 -6.46 2.08 0.01
N ALA A 108 -7.71 1.77 -0.35
CA ALA A 108 -8.83 1.69 0.60
C ALA A 108 -8.61 0.69 1.74
N ARG A 109 -7.80 -0.37 1.56
CA ARG A 109 -7.48 -1.31 2.66
C ARG A 109 -6.73 -0.64 3.80
N HIS A 110 -5.80 0.26 3.49
CA HIS A 110 -5.07 1.02 4.49
C HIS A 110 -6.01 1.97 5.25
N LEU A 111 -6.90 2.66 4.52
CA LEU A 111 -7.85 3.61 5.10
C LEU A 111 -8.92 2.91 5.95
N MET A 112 -9.38 1.74 5.56
CA MET A 112 -10.26 0.91 6.37
C MET A 112 -9.57 0.48 7.67
N GLY A 113 -8.32 0.02 7.61
CA GLY A 113 -7.53 -0.28 8.80
C GLY A 113 -7.45 0.92 9.76
N LEU A 114 -7.12 2.10 9.24
CA LEU A 114 -7.10 3.34 10.03
C LEU A 114 -8.48 3.65 10.65
N LEU A 115 -9.56 3.52 9.88
CA LEU A 115 -10.91 3.78 10.38
C LEU A 115 -11.25 2.88 11.58
N LEU A 116 -10.91 1.59 11.50
CA LEU A 116 -11.15 0.65 12.61
C LEU A 116 -10.39 1.06 13.88
N HIS A 117 -9.13 1.50 13.74
CA HIS A 117 -8.39 2.07 14.89
C HIS A 117 -9.09 3.27 15.48
N LEU A 118 -9.54 4.22 14.66
CA LEU A 118 -10.21 5.42 15.14
C LEU A 118 -11.54 5.12 15.83
N ALA A 119 -12.31 4.15 15.33
CA ALA A 119 -13.56 3.71 15.93
C ALA A 119 -13.34 3.02 17.28
N VAL A 120 -12.40 2.08 17.36
CA VAL A 120 -12.00 1.41 18.61
C VAL A 120 -11.42 2.41 19.62
N ASP A 121 -10.72 3.44 19.14
CA ASP A 121 -10.21 4.50 19.98
C ASP A 121 -11.25 5.51 20.45
N ALA A 122 -12.48 5.43 19.94
CA ALA A 122 -13.53 6.42 20.18
C ALA A 122 -13.03 7.85 19.89
N VAL A 123 -12.23 8.02 18.82
CA VAL A 123 -11.78 9.34 18.39
C VAL A 123 -13.01 10.13 17.94
N GLU A 124 -13.18 11.32 18.51
CA GLU A 124 -14.29 12.24 18.26
C GLU A 124 -14.64 12.31 16.76
N SER A 125 -15.91 12.07 16.43
CA SER A 125 -16.38 11.90 15.06
C SER A 125 -16.36 13.19 14.23
N ASP A 126 -16.40 14.35 14.89
CA ASP A 126 -16.31 15.68 14.29
C ASP A 126 -14.86 16.13 14.04
N ARG A 127 -13.89 15.47 14.66
CA ARG A 127 -12.47 15.68 14.39
C ARG A 127 -12.15 15.30 12.94
N ARG A 128 -11.70 16.30 12.18
CA ARG A 128 -11.49 16.20 10.73
C ARG A 128 -10.37 15.22 10.39
N LEU A 129 -10.65 14.34 9.44
CA LEU A 129 -9.66 13.50 8.78
C LEU A 129 -8.92 14.36 7.75
N ALA A 130 -7.66 14.08 7.50
CA ALA A 130 -6.87 14.81 6.51
C ALA A 130 -6.11 13.84 5.60
N ILE A 131 -5.98 14.18 4.31
CA ILE A 131 -5.14 13.47 3.36
C ILE A 131 -4.56 14.42 2.29
N SER A 132 -3.28 14.25 1.96
CA SER A 132 -2.64 14.89 0.81
C SER A 132 -2.61 13.90 -0.37
N SER A 133 -3.54 14.04 -1.32
CA SER A 133 -3.62 13.21 -2.53
C SER A 133 -4.70 13.73 -3.47
N CYS A 134 -4.56 13.50 -4.78
CA CYS A 134 -5.58 13.81 -5.78
C CYS A 134 -5.90 12.62 -6.71
N GLY A 135 -5.71 11.40 -6.21
CA GLY A 135 -5.98 10.16 -6.96
C GLY A 135 -6.59 9.07 -6.10
N ASN A 136 -6.22 7.81 -6.37
CA ASN A 136 -6.78 6.61 -5.72
C ASN A 136 -6.75 6.63 -4.19
N ALA A 137 -5.74 7.26 -3.57
CA ALA A 137 -5.70 7.38 -2.11
C ALA A 137 -6.76 8.37 -1.58
N ALA A 138 -6.98 9.51 -2.25
CA ALA A 138 -8.03 10.45 -1.91
C ALA A 138 -9.43 9.85 -2.08
N LEU A 139 -9.66 9.11 -3.17
CA LEU A 139 -10.94 8.44 -3.43
C LEU A 139 -11.22 7.36 -2.38
N GLY A 140 -10.23 6.51 -2.07
CA GLY A 140 -10.36 5.52 -0.99
C GLY A 140 -10.63 6.18 0.37
N ALA A 141 -9.92 7.26 0.70
CA ALA A 141 -10.11 7.99 1.95
C ALA A 141 -11.48 8.65 2.06
N ALA A 142 -11.92 9.36 1.02
CA ALA A 142 -13.23 10.01 0.99
C ALA A 142 -14.37 8.98 1.05
N THR A 143 -14.25 7.85 0.34
CA THR A 143 -15.26 6.77 0.38
C THR A 143 -15.40 6.20 1.78
N VAL A 144 -14.28 5.83 2.42
CA VAL A 144 -14.29 5.26 3.78
C VAL A 144 -14.77 6.29 4.81
N ALA A 145 -14.38 7.56 4.69
CA ALA A 145 -14.85 8.63 5.56
C ALA A 145 -16.35 8.92 5.42
N SER A 146 -16.85 8.93 4.17
CA SER A 146 -18.25 9.15 3.83
C SER A 146 -19.15 8.06 4.43
N ALA A 147 -18.71 6.80 4.35
CA ALA A 147 -19.44 5.64 4.91
C ALA A 147 -19.75 5.77 6.40
N VAL A 148 -18.93 6.50 7.16
CA VAL A 148 -19.10 6.71 8.61
C VAL A 148 -19.41 8.17 8.96
N ASN A 149 -19.80 8.99 7.98
CA ASN A 149 -20.13 10.41 8.14
C ASN A 149 -19.04 11.22 8.86
N ARG A 150 -17.77 10.92 8.61
CA ARG A 150 -16.65 11.68 9.16
C ARG A 150 -16.20 12.78 8.19
N PRO A 151 -16.01 14.03 8.65
CA PRO A 151 -15.52 15.10 7.79
C PRO A 151 -14.07 14.83 7.37
N ILE A 152 -13.76 15.04 6.10
CA ILE A 152 -12.41 14.88 5.54
C ILE A 152 -11.97 16.11 4.75
N ASP A 153 -10.75 16.56 5.02
CA ASP A 153 -10.01 17.56 4.24
C ASP A 153 -9.07 16.86 3.26
N VAL A 154 -9.18 17.22 1.97
CA VAL A 154 -8.35 16.67 0.91
C VAL A 154 -7.51 17.79 0.30
N PHE A 155 -6.20 17.71 0.51
CA PHE A 155 -5.22 18.68 0.01
C PHE A 155 -4.72 18.22 -1.37
N ILE A 156 -5.01 19.01 -2.41
CA ILE A 156 -4.74 18.67 -3.81
C ILE A 156 -3.88 19.73 -4.50
N PRO A 157 -3.10 19.36 -5.53
CA PRO A 157 -2.36 20.32 -6.32
C PRO A 157 -3.28 21.11 -7.26
N THR A 158 -2.78 22.23 -7.77
CA THR A 158 -3.52 23.11 -8.71
C THR A 158 -3.88 22.47 -10.05
N TRP A 159 -3.23 21.36 -10.40
CA TRP A 159 -3.44 20.62 -11.65
C TRP A 159 -4.25 19.32 -11.47
N ALA A 160 -4.83 19.09 -10.29
CA ALA A 160 -5.65 17.92 -10.01
C ALA A 160 -6.80 17.76 -11.03
N ASN A 161 -7.09 16.53 -11.44
CA ASN A 161 -8.12 16.24 -12.43
C ASN A 161 -9.51 16.70 -11.93
N PRO A 162 -10.20 17.61 -12.64
CA PRO A 162 -11.52 18.11 -12.24
C PRO A 162 -12.57 17.02 -12.02
N ASP A 163 -12.53 15.93 -12.77
CA ASP A 163 -13.49 14.82 -12.62
C ASP A 163 -13.27 14.06 -11.31
N ILE A 164 -12.01 13.89 -10.89
CA ILE A 164 -11.67 13.31 -9.59
C ILE A 164 -12.10 14.26 -8.47
N VAL A 165 -11.84 15.57 -8.61
CA VAL A 165 -12.27 16.59 -7.64
C VAL A 165 -13.78 16.54 -7.42
N LYS A 166 -14.56 16.51 -8.50
CA LYS A 166 -16.02 16.41 -8.42
C LYS A 166 -16.49 15.13 -7.72
N LYS A 167 -15.82 13.99 -7.95
CA LYS A 167 -16.13 12.73 -7.24
C LYS A 167 -15.84 12.86 -5.74
N LEU A 168 -14.72 13.48 -5.36
CA LEU A 168 -14.37 13.72 -3.96
C LEU A 168 -15.41 14.63 -3.28
N GLU A 169 -15.83 15.71 -3.94
CA GLU A 169 -16.88 16.62 -3.44
C GLU A 169 -18.23 15.87 -3.25
N ASN A 170 -18.61 15.01 -4.20
CA ASN A 170 -19.82 14.17 -4.08
C ASN A 170 -19.76 13.19 -2.90
N LEU A 171 -18.57 12.74 -2.52
CA LEU A 171 -18.33 11.92 -1.33
C LEU A 171 -18.35 12.74 -0.03
N GLY A 172 -18.49 14.07 -0.11
CA GLY A 172 -18.53 14.98 1.04
C GLY A 172 -17.16 15.49 1.51
N ALA A 173 -16.11 15.32 0.69
CA ALA A 173 -14.80 15.84 1.01
C ALA A 173 -14.73 17.37 0.87
N LEU A 174 -14.03 18.04 1.80
CA LEU A 174 -13.67 19.45 1.65
C LEU A 174 -12.34 19.55 0.92
N ILE A 175 -12.36 20.19 -0.25
CA ILE A 175 -11.20 20.30 -1.13
C ILE A 175 -10.38 21.55 -0.80
N HIS A 176 -9.06 21.36 -0.63
CA HIS A 176 -8.09 22.43 -0.43
C HIS A 176 -7.08 22.41 -1.58
N VAL A 177 -7.21 23.36 -2.51
CA VAL A 177 -6.23 23.53 -3.60
C VAL A 177 -4.99 24.22 -3.07
N CYS A 178 -3.84 23.55 -3.15
CA CYS A 178 -2.60 23.97 -2.50
C CYS A 178 -1.66 24.66 -3.49
N GLU A 179 -1.73 25.98 -3.54
CA GLU A 179 -0.73 26.79 -4.25
C GLU A 179 0.59 26.84 -3.47
N ARG A 180 1.71 26.87 -4.21
CA ARG A 180 3.04 27.06 -3.64
C ARG A 180 3.17 28.50 -3.13
N LYS A 181 3.45 28.66 -1.83
CA LYS A 181 3.79 29.95 -1.23
C LYS A 181 5.20 30.39 -1.68
N ALA A 182 5.42 31.70 -1.77
CA ALA A 182 6.75 32.22 -2.14
C ALA A 182 7.82 31.76 -1.14
N GLY A 183 8.92 31.17 -1.64
CA GLY A 183 10.00 30.62 -0.81
C GLY A 183 9.69 29.28 -0.14
N GLU A 184 8.54 28.66 -0.42
CA GLU A 184 8.17 27.37 0.12
C GLU A 184 8.91 26.21 -0.56
N GLY A 185 9.67 25.45 0.22
CA GLY A 185 10.25 24.17 -0.17
C GLY A 185 9.27 23.00 0.00
N GLY A 186 9.60 21.85 -0.61
CA GLY A 186 8.80 20.63 -0.52
C GLY A 186 7.50 20.67 -1.34
N ASP A 187 6.63 19.70 -1.10
CA ASP A 187 5.30 19.60 -1.71
C ASP A 187 4.29 20.50 -0.97
N PRO A 188 3.61 21.46 -1.65
CA PRO A 188 2.65 22.35 -1.00
C PRO A 188 1.45 21.63 -0.38
N CYS A 189 0.96 20.55 -1.00
CA CYS A 189 -0.15 19.75 -0.48
C CYS A 189 0.26 19.06 0.82
N MET A 190 1.48 18.50 0.84
CA MET A 190 2.03 17.90 2.06
C MET A 190 2.19 18.94 3.17
N ASN A 191 2.69 20.14 2.85
CA ASN A 191 2.84 21.20 3.84
C ASN A 191 1.48 21.61 4.44
N ARG A 192 0.43 21.79 3.63
CA ARG A 192 -0.92 22.11 4.14
C ARG A 192 -1.55 20.97 4.93
N PHE A 193 -1.34 19.73 4.49
CA PHE A 193 -1.72 18.56 5.26
C PHE A 193 -1.08 18.57 6.65
N GLN A 194 0.24 18.81 6.74
CA GLN A 194 0.96 18.90 8.02
C GLN A 194 0.48 20.06 8.90
N GLU A 195 0.21 21.23 8.31
CA GLU A 195 -0.41 22.37 9.01
C GLU A 195 -1.77 21.97 9.62
N ALA A 196 -2.59 21.20 8.89
CA ALA A 196 -3.88 20.72 9.37
C ALA A 196 -3.74 19.68 10.50
N ILE A 197 -2.75 18.78 10.43
CA ILE A 197 -2.45 17.82 11.51
C ILE A 197 -2.02 18.56 12.78
N GLN A 198 -1.11 19.54 12.66
CA GLN A 198 -0.67 20.38 13.78
C GLN A 198 -1.81 21.18 14.40
N SER A 199 -2.82 21.53 13.59
CA SER A 199 -4.04 22.23 14.03
C SER A 199 -5.11 21.29 14.60
N GLY A 200 -4.83 19.99 14.73
CA GLY A 200 -5.70 19.03 15.38
C GLY A 200 -6.44 18.08 14.43
N SER A 201 -6.17 18.06 13.13
CA SER A 201 -6.73 17.03 12.24
C SER A 201 -6.11 15.65 12.51
N VAL A 202 -6.75 14.59 12.01
CA VAL A 202 -6.26 13.21 12.12
C VAL A 202 -5.59 12.80 10.80
N PRO A 203 -4.35 12.28 10.81
CA PRO A 203 -3.70 11.79 9.60
C PRO A 203 -4.41 10.52 9.11
N PHE A 204 -5.16 10.66 8.02
CA PHE A 204 -5.94 9.60 7.38
C PHE A 204 -5.40 9.34 5.97
N SER A 205 -4.12 9.00 5.92
CA SER A 205 -3.35 8.82 4.69
C SER A 205 -2.81 7.39 4.56
N VAL A 206 -2.25 7.08 3.39
CA VAL A 206 -1.62 5.79 3.08
C VAL A 206 -0.10 5.82 3.34
N GLN A 207 0.37 6.76 4.16
CA GLN A 207 1.79 6.94 4.49
C GLN A 207 2.02 6.53 5.94
N ALA A 208 2.82 5.48 6.15
CA ALA A 208 3.06 4.97 7.50
C ALA A 208 3.90 5.96 8.34
N SER A 209 4.75 6.77 7.69
CA SER A 209 5.45 7.90 8.29
C SER A 209 4.55 8.87 9.06
N GLU A 210 3.31 9.05 8.59
CA GLU A 210 2.28 9.88 9.21
C GLU A 210 1.44 9.12 10.22
N ASN A 211 1.09 7.87 9.88
CA ASN A 211 0.34 7.00 10.77
C ASN A 211 0.67 5.53 10.47
N VAL A 212 1.53 4.92 11.30
CA VAL A 212 1.99 3.53 11.12
C VAL A 212 0.84 2.51 11.08
N MET A 213 -0.30 2.83 11.69
CA MET A 213 -1.49 1.97 11.66
C MET A 213 -2.11 1.85 10.26
N ALA A 214 -1.71 2.68 9.29
CA ALA A 214 -2.09 2.50 7.88
C ALA A 214 -1.60 1.16 7.33
N LEU A 215 -0.51 0.61 7.87
CA LEU A 215 -0.02 -0.72 7.50
C LEU A 215 -0.95 -1.83 8.00
N ASP A 216 -1.69 -1.62 9.09
CA ASP A 216 -2.51 -2.64 9.74
C ASP A 216 -3.53 -3.26 8.77
N GLY A 217 -4.29 -2.40 8.08
CA GLY A 217 -5.23 -2.83 7.06
C GLY A 217 -4.57 -3.26 5.75
N GLY A 218 -3.43 -2.66 5.38
CA GLY A 218 -2.67 -3.04 4.19
C GLY A 218 -2.17 -4.49 4.22
N ARG A 219 -1.85 -5.03 5.41
CA ARG A 219 -1.35 -6.40 5.60
C ARG A 219 -2.32 -7.47 5.10
N THR A 220 -3.62 -7.14 5.02
CA THR A 220 -4.64 -8.05 4.47
C THR A 220 -4.31 -8.53 3.06
N ILE A 221 -3.66 -7.68 2.23
CA ILE A 221 -3.21 -8.07 0.89
C ILE A 221 -2.11 -9.14 0.99
N GLY A 222 -1.17 -8.98 1.91
CA GLY A 222 -0.09 -9.94 2.16
C GLY A 222 -0.59 -11.29 2.65
N TRP A 223 -1.63 -11.30 3.50
CA TRP A 223 -2.24 -12.54 3.98
C TRP A 223 -3.01 -13.27 2.88
N GLU A 224 -3.75 -12.54 2.04
CA GLU A 224 -4.39 -13.10 0.85
C GLU A 224 -3.36 -13.66 -0.14
N LEU A 225 -2.28 -12.92 -0.39
CA LEU A 225 -1.18 -13.39 -1.23
C LEU A 225 -0.53 -14.66 -0.65
N ALA A 226 -0.39 -14.77 0.67
CA ALA A 226 0.20 -15.96 1.27
C ALA A 226 -0.62 -17.24 0.99
N GLU A 227 -1.94 -17.19 1.14
CA GLU A 227 -2.82 -18.32 0.80
C GLU A 227 -2.75 -18.67 -0.70
N GLN A 228 -2.61 -17.66 -1.55
CA GLN A 228 -2.49 -17.85 -2.99
C GLN A 228 -1.14 -18.46 -3.38
N ILE A 229 -0.05 -17.96 -2.80
CA ILE A 229 1.32 -18.46 -3.02
C ILE A 229 1.46 -19.89 -2.49
N PHE A 230 0.82 -20.23 -1.37
CA PHE A 230 0.81 -21.60 -0.84
C PHE A 230 0.29 -22.61 -1.87
N THR A 231 -0.68 -22.23 -2.70
CA THR A 231 -1.22 -23.09 -3.76
C THR A 231 -0.54 -22.89 -5.13
N ASN A 232 0.21 -21.79 -5.29
CA ASN A 232 0.83 -21.36 -6.53
C ASN A 232 2.21 -20.78 -6.24
N GLU A 233 3.17 -21.64 -5.88
CA GLU A 233 4.50 -21.20 -5.46
C GLU A 233 5.15 -20.26 -6.49
N ILE A 234 5.82 -19.22 -6.00
CA ILE A 234 6.57 -18.24 -6.80
C ILE A 234 7.94 -17.99 -6.16
N ASP A 235 8.92 -17.64 -6.99
CA ASP A 235 10.28 -17.32 -6.56
C ASP A 235 10.43 -15.85 -6.15
N SER A 236 9.74 -14.96 -6.86
CA SER A 236 9.82 -13.50 -6.69
C SER A 236 8.45 -12.85 -6.80
N LEU A 237 8.17 -11.83 -5.98
CA LEU A 237 6.95 -11.02 -6.00
C LEU A 237 7.29 -9.56 -6.30
N PHE A 238 6.77 -9.02 -7.39
CA PHE A 238 7.03 -7.64 -7.83
C PHE A 238 5.90 -6.72 -7.35
N ILE A 239 6.27 -5.64 -6.66
CA ILE A 239 5.34 -4.66 -6.11
C ILE A 239 5.83 -3.25 -6.46
N GLN A 240 4.96 -2.46 -7.06
CA GLN A 240 5.24 -1.06 -7.37
C GLN A 240 5.32 -0.18 -6.12
N VAL A 241 6.26 0.77 -6.12
CA VAL A 241 6.63 1.59 -4.97
C VAL A 241 6.62 3.07 -5.34
N GLY A 242 5.63 3.79 -4.80
CA GLY A 242 5.70 5.23 -4.60
C GLY A 242 6.17 5.51 -3.17
N GLY A 243 5.22 5.79 -2.28
CA GLY A 243 5.46 6.00 -0.85
C GLY A 243 5.93 4.76 -0.07
N GLY A 244 5.62 3.54 -0.51
CA GLY A 244 6.16 2.29 0.06
C GLY A 244 5.24 1.47 0.97
N ALA A 245 4.15 2.05 1.48
CA ALA A 245 3.22 1.35 2.38
C ALA A 245 2.67 0.02 1.85
N LEU A 246 2.37 -0.08 0.54
CA LEU A 246 1.87 -1.32 -0.07
C LEU A 246 2.88 -2.45 0.06
N LEU A 247 4.10 -2.24 -0.44
CA LEU A 247 5.15 -3.26 -0.41
C LEU A 247 5.43 -3.67 1.03
N THR A 248 5.64 -2.69 1.92
CA THR A 248 5.86 -2.94 3.34
C THR A 248 4.74 -3.79 3.94
N SER A 249 3.48 -3.44 3.71
CA SER A 249 2.33 -4.18 4.28
C SER A 249 2.23 -5.60 3.73
N CYS A 250 2.39 -5.79 2.42
CA CYS A 250 2.40 -7.12 1.81
C CYS A 250 3.54 -7.98 2.39
N SER A 251 4.74 -7.41 2.52
CA SER A 251 5.90 -8.14 3.07
C SER A 251 5.71 -8.51 4.54
N ILE A 252 5.13 -7.64 5.37
CA ILE A 252 4.79 -8.01 6.74
C ILE A 252 3.80 -9.18 6.74
N GLY A 253 2.74 -9.12 5.92
CA GLY A 253 1.75 -10.20 5.84
C GLY A 253 2.34 -11.54 5.40
N LEU A 254 3.27 -11.55 4.44
CA LEU A 254 3.97 -12.77 3.99
C LEU A 254 4.91 -13.33 5.06
N LEU A 255 5.66 -12.48 5.76
CA LEU A 255 6.54 -12.89 6.86
C LEU A 255 5.74 -13.42 8.06
N GLU A 256 4.56 -12.85 8.32
CA GLU A 256 3.61 -13.38 9.30
C GLU A 256 3.10 -14.76 8.90
N ALA A 257 2.69 -14.93 7.65
CA ALA A 257 2.27 -16.22 7.13
C ALA A 257 3.37 -17.29 7.31
N GLN A 258 4.63 -16.94 7.05
CA GLN A 258 5.75 -17.83 7.35
C GLN A 258 5.89 -18.13 8.84
N LYS A 259 5.84 -17.09 9.69
CA LYS A 259 5.94 -17.24 11.15
C LYS A 259 4.83 -18.14 11.72
N PHE A 260 3.63 -18.11 11.14
CA PHE A 260 2.49 -18.94 11.53
C PHE A 260 2.43 -20.29 10.81
N GLY A 261 3.43 -20.64 9.99
CA GLY A 261 3.53 -21.94 9.31
C GLY A 261 2.61 -22.12 8.11
N VAL A 262 2.08 -21.02 7.54
CA VAL A 262 1.25 -21.03 6.32
C VAL A 262 2.13 -21.09 5.07
N LEU A 263 3.30 -20.44 5.12
CA LEU A 263 4.32 -20.53 4.08
C LEU A 263 5.59 -21.13 4.65
N ASP A 264 6.19 -22.10 3.95
CA ASP A 264 7.52 -22.57 4.30
C ASP A 264 8.58 -21.52 3.95
N LYS A 265 8.38 -20.80 2.84
CA LYS A 265 9.29 -19.80 2.31
C LYS A 265 8.53 -18.58 1.79
N VAL A 266 9.06 -17.40 2.11
CA VAL A 266 8.60 -16.13 1.52
C VAL A 266 9.33 -15.90 0.19
N PRO A 267 8.64 -15.51 -0.90
CA PRO A 267 9.30 -15.16 -2.15
C PRO A 267 10.18 -13.92 -1.99
N ARG A 268 11.18 -13.77 -2.86
CA ARG A 268 11.96 -12.52 -2.92
C ARG A 268 11.02 -11.37 -3.29
N VAL A 269 10.92 -10.35 -2.45
CA VAL A 269 10.08 -9.18 -2.77
C VAL A 269 10.90 -8.21 -3.61
N CYS A 270 10.38 -7.74 -4.73
CA CYS A 270 11.05 -6.81 -5.63
C CYS A 270 10.30 -5.47 -5.65
N ALA A 271 10.98 -4.39 -5.26
CA ALA A 271 10.46 -3.04 -5.30
C ALA A 271 10.56 -2.49 -6.73
N VAL A 272 9.45 -2.06 -7.32
CA VAL A 272 9.43 -1.52 -8.68
C VAL A 272 9.16 -0.01 -8.66
N GLN A 273 10.11 0.77 -9.16
CA GLN A 273 9.94 2.21 -9.42
C GLN A 273 10.06 2.49 -10.93
N THR A 274 9.66 3.69 -11.35
CA THR A 274 9.85 4.17 -12.73
C THR A 274 11.20 4.86 -12.88
N GLU A 275 11.84 4.76 -14.04
CA GLU A 275 13.06 5.52 -14.38
C GLU A 275 12.91 7.03 -14.18
N GLY A 276 11.68 7.56 -14.30
CA GLY A 276 11.37 8.96 -14.13
C GLY A 276 11.20 9.41 -12.68
N CYS A 277 11.17 8.48 -11.71
CA CYS A 277 11.13 8.73 -10.27
C CYS A 277 11.54 7.47 -9.48
N ALA A 278 12.83 7.32 -9.19
CA ALA A 278 13.36 6.16 -8.47
C ALA A 278 14.29 6.54 -7.28
N PRO A 279 13.82 7.36 -6.32
CA PRO A 279 14.64 7.79 -5.19
C PRO A 279 15.06 6.62 -4.29
N PHE A 280 14.21 5.60 -4.12
CA PHE A 280 14.55 4.42 -3.34
C PHE A 280 15.60 3.55 -4.03
N ASP A 281 15.51 3.36 -5.34
CA ASP A 281 16.54 2.62 -6.08
C ASP A 281 17.92 3.28 -5.97
N LYS A 282 17.97 4.61 -6.05
CA LYS A 282 19.20 5.39 -5.82
C LYS A 282 19.77 5.10 -4.43
N ALA A 283 18.95 5.21 -3.38
CA ALA A 283 19.35 4.89 -2.01
C ALA A 283 19.82 3.44 -1.87
N TRP A 284 19.08 2.49 -2.44
CA TRP A 284 19.38 1.05 -2.39
C TRP A 284 20.77 0.72 -2.95
N ARG A 285 21.17 1.35 -4.06
CA ARG A 285 22.49 1.16 -4.67
C ARG A 285 23.65 1.71 -3.84
N GLU A 286 23.39 2.72 -3.01
CA GLU A 286 24.39 3.33 -2.13
C GLU A 286 24.54 2.59 -0.80
N ILE A 287 23.53 1.80 -0.40
CA ILE A 287 23.60 0.97 0.82
C ILE A 287 24.59 -0.20 0.61
N PRO A 288 25.53 -0.42 1.55
CA PRO A 288 26.43 -1.56 1.51
C PRO A 288 25.69 -2.89 1.41
N GLN A 289 26.06 -3.71 0.44
CA GLN A 289 25.41 -5.01 0.21
C GLN A 289 26.00 -6.15 1.05
N ILE A 290 27.02 -5.86 1.86
CA ILE A 290 27.64 -6.77 2.83
C ILE A 290 26.97 -6.57 4.20
N GLY A 291 26.96 -7.60 5.02
CA GLY A 291 26.36 -7.59 6.37
C GLY A 291 24.97 -8.23 6.40
N ASN A 292 24.48 -8.45 7.61
CA ASN A 292 23.14 -8.98 7.84
C ASN A 292 22.04 -7.92 7.61
N ALA A 293 20.78 -8.33 7.69
CA ALA A 293 19.65 -7.44 7.43
C ALA A 293 19.61 -6.24 8.40
N GLU A 294 19.87 -6.49 9.69
CA GLU A 294 19.85 -5.48 10.74
C GLU A 294 20.93 -4.42 10.54
N GLU A 295 22.16 -4.82 10.20
CA GLU A 295 23.29 -3.92 9.91
C GLU A 295 23.01 -2.99 8.72
N LYS A 296 22.35 -3.52 7.67
CA LYS A 296 21.96 -2.71 6.50
C LYS A 296 20.92 -1.65 6.85
N VAL A 297 19.94 -2.02 7.67
CA VAL A 297 18.89 -1.09 8.14
C VAL A 297 19.50 -0.02 9.04
N GLU A 298 20.41 -0.39 9.95
CA GLU A 298 21.11 0.56 10.83
C GLU A 298 21.95 1.56 10.03
N TYR A 299 22.72 1.08 9.04
CA TYR A 299 23.47 1.96 8.13
C TYR A 299 22.54 2.95 7.42
N ALA A 300 21.42 2.45 6.87
CA ALA A 300 20.48 3.27 6.15
C ALA A 300 19.86 4.36 7.03
N LEU A 301 19.48 4.03 8.26
CA LEU A 301 18.95 5.00 9.23
C LEU A 301 19.99 6.06 9.61
N ALA A 302 21.25 5.66 9.82
CA ALA A 302 22.34 6.58 10.15
C ALA A 302 22.68 7.56 9.00
N ASN A 303 22.32 7.21 7.76
CA ASN A 303 22.61 7.99 6.55
C ASN A 303 21.32 8.44 5.82
N ALA A 304 20.19 8.50 6.52
CA ALA A 304 18.89 8.74 5.88
C ALA A 304 18.81 10.04 5.08
N GLU A 305 19.38 11.13 5.61
CA GLU A 305 19.35 12.47 4.98
C GLU A 305 20.13 12.53 3.67
N THR A 306 21.15 11.69 3.50
CA THR A 306 21.97 11.63 2.27
C THR A 306 21.46 10.58 1.30
N LEU A 307 20.93 9.46 1.79
CA LEU A 307 20.42 8.37 0.97
C LEU A 307 19.06 8.69 0.34
N MET A 308 18.12 9.27 1.12
CA MET A 308 16.76 9.54 0.67
C MET A 308 16.56 11.04 0.41
N THR A 309 17.03 11.49 -0.74
CA THR A 309 16.90 12.88 -1.20
C THR A 309 15.76 13.02 -2.21
N PRO A 310 15.00 14.13 -2.20
CA PRO A 310 13.95 14.39 -3.19
C PRO A 310 14.42 14.27 -4.63
N TRP A 311 13.63 13.58 -5.44
CA TRP A 311 13.83 13.46 -6.88
C TRP A 311 13.50 14.79 -7.57
N ALA A 312 14.43 15.34 -8.35
CA ALA A 312 14.34 16.73 -8.79
C ALA A 312 13.16 17.03 -9.72
N ASN A 313 12.76 16.09 -10.60
CA ASN A 313 11.67 16.28 -11.55
C ASN A 313 10.94 14.96 -11.82
N PRO A 314 10.06 14.50 -10.90
CA PRO A 314 9.29 13.27 -11.09
C PRO A 314 8.42 13.35 -12.35
N LYS A 315 8.54 12.36 -13.24
CA LYS A 315 7.70 12.29 -14.44
C LYS A 315 7.52 10.85 -14.90
N SER A 316 6.27 10.41 -15.01
CA SER A 316 5.92 9.11 -15.57
C SER A 316 4.45 9.09 -15.95
N ILE A 317 4.06 8.18 -16.85
CA ILE A 317 2.65 7.82 -17.03
C ILE A 317 2.06 7.09 -15.81
N ALA A 318 2.91 6.47 -14.97
CA ALA A 318 2.51 5.84 -13.71
C ALA A 318 2.48 6.86 -12.56
N THR A 319 1.55 7.82 -12.63
CA THR A 319 1.48 8.98 -11.71
C THR A 319 1.31 8.61 -10.24
N GLY A 320 0.68 7.48 -9.92
CA GLY A 320 0.44 7.03 -8.55
C GLY A 320 1.66 6.50 -7.80
N ILE A 321 2.84 6.48 -8.44
CA ILE A 321 4.15 6.18 -7.82
C ILE A 321 5.18 7.30 -8.01
N LEU A 322 4.74 8.54 -8.29
CA LEU A 322 5.60 9.72 -8.43
C LEU A 322 5.85 10.47 -7.12
N ASP A 323 6.05 9.73 -6.03
CA ASP A 323 6.51 10.32 -4.77
C ASP A 323 8.01 10.66 -4.91
N ASP A 324 8.36 11.95 -4.77
CA ASP A 324 9.73 12.46 -4.96
C ASP A 324 10.71 11.92 -3.91
N ILE A 325 10.18 11.50 -2.75
CA ILE A 325 10.82 10.61 -1.80
C ILE A 325 9.92 9.40 -1.55
N THR A 326 10.52 8.23 -1.31
CA THR A 326 9.76 7.08 -0.80
C THR A 326 9.59 7.24 0.70
N TYR A 327 8.43 7.74 1.16
CA TYR A 327 8.19 8.07 2.58
C TYR A 327 8.45 6.91 3.54
N ASP A 328 8.02 5.69 3.19
CA ASP A 328 8.14 4.48 3.99
C ASP A 328 9.35 3.62 3.59
N TRP A 329 10.39 4.24 3.03
CA TRP A 329 11.52 3.53 2.40
C TRP A 329 12.28 2.58 3.31
N VAL A 330 12.35 2.85 4.62
CA VAL A 330 13.02 1.94 5.58
C VAL A 330 12.22 0.63 5.71
N GLY A 331 10.89 0.68 5.62
CA GLY A 331 10.04 -0.51 5.58
C GLY A 331 10.27 -1.33 4.31
N VAL A 332 10.42 -0.63 3.17
CA VAL A 332 10.77 -1.26 1.89
C VAL A 332 12.15 -1.92 1.97
N LEU A 333 13.17 -1.20 2.43
CA LEU A 333 14.52 -1.73 2.65
C LEU A 333 14.48 -2.99 3.51
N ASN A 334 13.80 -2.92 4.65
CA ASN A 334 13.67 -4.04 5.59
C ASN A 334 13.03 -5.28 4.93
N ALA A 335 11.99 -5.08 4.13
CA ALA A 335 11.36 -6.14 3.35
C ALA A 335 12.33 -6.79 2.34
N LEU A 336 13.06 -5.98 1.57
CA LEU A 336 14.01 -6.49 0.58
C LEU A 336 15.13 -7.31 1.24
N VAL A 337 15.74 -6.79 2.32
CA VAL A 337 16.84 -7.50 3.00
C VAL A 337 16.38 -8.78 3.71
N LYS A 338 15.16 -8.80 4.26
CA LYS A 338 14.60 -10.00 4.92
C LYS A 338 14.19 -11.09 3.94
N THR A 339 13.79 -10.71 2.72
CA THR A 339 13.33 -11.67 1.69
C THR A 339 14.42 -12.03 0.67
N GLY A 340 15.59 -11.39 0.73
CA GLY A 340 16.63 -11.54 -0.29
C GLY A 340 16.23 -10.94 -1.65
N GLY A 341 15.35 -9.94 -1.62
CA GLY A 341 14.82 -9.22 -2.76
C GLY A 341 15.71 -8.11 -3.29
N GLY A 342 15.14 -7.22 -4.11
CA GLY A 342 15.90 -6.12 -4.72
C GLY A 342 15.03 -4.99 -5.26
N SER A 343 15.69 -3.93 -5.72
CA SER A 343 15.07 -2.79 -6.40
C SER A 343 15.17 -2.95 -7.92
N ILE A 344 14.09 -2.61 -8.62
CA ILE A 344 13.93 -2.70 -10.07
C ILE A 344 13.40 -1.36 -10.57
N VAL A 345 14.02 -0.84 -11.64
CA VAL A 345 13.62 0.42 -12.27
C VAL A 345 13.08 0.13 -13.67
N ALA A 346 11.76 0.24 -13.82
CA ALA A 346 11.08 0.05 -15.09
C ALA A 346 11.19 1.30 -15.97
N LEU A 347 11.44 1.08 -17.26
CA LEU A 347 11.44 2.15 -18.26
C LEU A 347 10.02 2.59 -18.58
N GLU A 348 9.83 3.83 -19.05
CA GLU A 348 8.50 4.33 -19.44
C GLU A 348 7.87 3.51 -20.57
N THR A 349 8.70 3.01 -21.49
CA THR A 349 8.24 2.11 -22.56
C THR A 349 7.76 0.76 -22.03
N GLU A 350 8.31 0.30 -20.90
CA GLU A 350 7.93 -0.96 -20.25
C GLU A 350 6.64 -0.79 -19.47
N ILE A 351 6.44 0.36 -18.83
CA ILE A 351 5.18 0.73 -18.18
C ILE A 351 4.06 0.81 -19.21
N ALA A 352 4.30 1.43 -20.36
CA ALA A 352 3.33 1.47 -21.46
C ALA A 352 2.99 0.06 -21.98
N SER A 353 4.01 -0.78 -22.20
CA SER A 353 3.82 -2.16 -22.66
C SER A 353 3.06 -3.02 -21.64
N ALA A 354 3.37 -2.86 -20.34
CA ALA A 354 2.68 -3.55 -19.27
C ALA A 354 1.21 -3.13 -19.18
N TYR A 355 0.93 -1.83 -19.28
CA TYR A 355 -0.43 -1.30 -19.32
C TYR A 355 -1.25 -1.90 -20.47
N GLU A 356 -0.71 -1.89 -21.69
CA GLU A 356 -1.38 -2.46 -22.87
C GLU A 356 -1.60 -3.97 -22.72
N LEU A 357 -0.57 -4.70 -22.26
CA LEU A 357 -0.64 -6.15 -22.07
C LEU A 357 -1.74 -6.53 -21.06
N VAL A 358 -1.74 -5.94 -19.87
CA VAL A 358 -2.69 -6.30 -18.80
C VAL A 358 -4.14 -6.00 -19.23
N ASN A 359 -4.36 -4.86 -19.90
CA ASN A 359 -5.68 -4.54 -20.44
C ASN A 359 -6.10 -5.53 -21.56
N SER A 360 -5.17 -5.99 -22.39
CA SER A 360 -5.46 -7.00 -23.42
C SER A 360 -5.81 -8.38 -22.81
N LEU A 361 -5.31 -8.67 -21.61
CA LEU A 361 -5.65 -9.87 -20.82
C LEU A 361 -6.99 -9.74 -20.06
N GLY A 362 -7.72 -8.64 -20.26
CA GLY A 362 -9.09 -8.46 -19.74
C GLY A 362 -9.17 -7.84 -18.35
N ILE A 363 -8.04 -7.45 -17.74
CA ILE A 363 -8.04 -6.74 -16.45
C ILE A 363 -7.84 -5.25 -16.70
N GLN A 364 -8.87 -4.46 -16.41
CA GLN A 364 -8.80 -3.01 -16.53
C GLN A 364 -7.90 -2.45 -15.42
N VAL A 365 -6.84 -1.75 -15.83
CA VAL A 365 -5.83 -1.16 -14.93
C VAL A 365 -5.39 0.18 -15.48
N GLU A 366 -4.94 1.09 -14.61
CA GLU A 366 -4.16 2.27 -15.02
C GLU A 366 -2.65 1.92 -15.18
N PRO A 367 -1.81 2.82 -15.74
CA PRO A 367 -0.37 2.57 -15.84
C PRO A 367 0.31 2.28 -14.49
N THR A 368 -0.04 2.99 -13.43
CA THR A 368 0.43 2.65 -12.06
C THR A 368 -0.04 1.26 -11.63
N GLY A 369 -1.27 0.91 -11.98
CA GLY A 369 -1.88 -0.40 -11.72
C GLY A 369 -1.04 -1.56 -12.26
N SER A 370 -0.39 -1.38 -13.40
CA SER A 370 0.41 -2.41 -14.09
C SER A 370 1.92 -2.30 -13.88
N ALA A 371 2.40 -1.34 -13.08
CA ALA A 371 3.84 -1.10 -12.94
C ALA A 371 4.64 -2.30 -12.39
N SER A 372 4.05 -3.18 -11.58
CA SER A 372 4.69 -4.44 -11.16
C SER A 372 5.03 -5.35 -12.35
N VAL A 373 4.14 -5.42 -13.35
CA VAL A 373 4.34 -6.16 -14.61
C VAL A 373 5.47 -5.50 -15.43
N ALA A 374 5.55 -4.17 -15.44
CA ALA A 374 6.68 -3.46 -16.07
C ALA A 374 8.02 -3.83 -15.43
N GLY A 375 8.05 -4.00 -14.11
CA GLY A 375 9.21 -4.50 -13.38
C GLY A 375 9.62 -5.92 -13.80
N VAL A 376 8.64 -6.80 -14.04
CA VAL A 376 8.91 -8.16 -14.56
C VAL A 376 9.50 -8.10 -15.98
N ILE A 377 8.95 -7.26 -16.86
CA ILE A 377 9.46 -7.05 -18.23
C ILE A 377 10.93 -6.59 -18.18
N ASN A 378 11.22 -5.60 -17.34
CA ASN A 378 12.58 -5.09 -17.13
C ASN A 378 13.53 -6.17 -16.62
N ALA A 379 13.08 -6.93 -15.63
CA ALA A 379 13.85 -7.98 -14.99
C ALA A 379 14.21 -9.13 -15.96
N LEU A 380 13.32 -9.48 -16.89
CA LEU A 380 13.64 -10.43 -17.96
C LEU A 380 14.67 -9.86 -18.94
N LYS A 381 14.48 -8.62 -19.41
CA LYS A 381 15.40 -7.98 -20.37
C LYS A 381 16.80 -7.75 -19.82
N SER A 382 16.91 -7.44 -18.52
CA SER A 382 18.20 -7.26 -17.83
C SER A 382 18.88 -8.58 -17.45
N GLY A 383 18.19 -9.72 -17.59
CA GLY A 383 18.68 -11.03 -17.17
C GLY A 383 18.63 -11.28 -15.66
N TYR A 384 17.94 -10.41 -14.89
CA TYR A 384 17.65 -10.64 -13.47
C TYR A 384 16.71 -11.84 -13.27
N LEU A 385 15.76 -12.03 -14.21
CA LEU A 385 14.91 -13.19 -14.30
C LEU A 385 15.21 -14.01 -15.56
N LYS A 386 14.86 -15.29 -15.50
CA LYS A 386 14.70 -16.19 -16.64
C LYS A 386 13.22 -16.43 -16.89
N ARG A 387 12.89 -16.81 -18.13
CA ARG A 387 11.55 -17.24 -18.53
C ARG A 387 10.97 -18.38 -17.68
N SER A 388 11.84 -19.26 -17.15
CA SER A 388 11.45 -20.38 -16.28
C SER A 388 11.19 -19.99 -14.83
N ASP A 389 11.53 -18.76 -14.42
CA ASP A 389 11.29 -18.30 -13.05
C ASP A 389 9.79 -18.05 -12.83
N ARG A 390 9.29 -18.35 -11.63
CA ARG A 390 7.88 -18.17 -11.29
C ARG A 390 7.72 -16.85 -10.55
N VAL A 391 6.88 -15.95 -11.06
CA VAL A 391 6.75 -14.60 -10.49
C VAL A 391 5.34 -14.30 -10.03
N GLY A 392 5.21 -13.38 -9.07
CA GLY A 392 3.96 -12.76 -8.68
C GLY A 392 3.93 -11.26 -9.01
N VAL A 393 2.76 -10.73 -9.34
CA VAL A 393 2.53 -9.30 -9.59
C VAL A 393 1.23 -8.81 -8.93
N LEU A 394 1.19 -7.52 -8.56
CA LEU A 394 -0.02 -6.86 -8.07
C LEU A 394 -0.53 -5.85 -9.11
N LEU A 395 -1.83 -5.96 -9.42
CA LEU A 395 -2.58 -5.03 -10.25
C LEU A 395 -3.34 -4.07 -9.34
N THR A 396 -2.87 -2.84 -9.18
CA THR A 396 -3.13 -2.06 -7.95
C THR A 396 -4.23 -1.02 -8.02
N GLY A 397 -4.70 -0.65 -9.22
CA GLY A 397 -5.82 0.28 -9.35
C GLY A 397 -6.25 0.60 -10.78
N ILE A 398 -7.37 1.29 -10.90
CA ILE A 398 -7.93 1.82 -12.15
C ILE A 398 -7.72 3.32 -12.28
N GLN A 399 -7.94 3.82 -13.49
CA GLN A 399 -8.16 5.24 -13.75
C GLN A 399 -9.66 5.52 -13.63
N HIS A 400 -10.02 6.53 -12.84
CA HIS A 400 -11.42 6.87 -12.53
C HIS A 400 -12.04 7.85 -13.52
#